data_AF-A0A1H0USS1-F1
#
_entry.id   AF-A0A1H0USS1-F1
#
_cell.length_a   1.000
_cell.length_b   1.000
_cell.length_c   1.000
_cell.angle_alpha   90.00
_cell.angle_beta   90.00
_cell.angle_gamma   90.00
#
_symmetry.space_group_name_H-M   'P 1'
#
loop_
_entity.id
_entity.type
_entity.pdbx_description
1 polymer ?
#
loop_
_entity_poly.entity_id
_entity_poly.type
_entity_poly.pdbx_seq_one_letter_code
_entity_poly.pdbx_strand_id
1 'polypeptide(L)' 'MKIDVSEVRVQKELLVISVNSIKEQLSVSRSRLSEVVSTDSLKGAVKDAINQKVTNYQIPLVDNY' A
#
# COMPACT_ATOMS: atom_id res chain seq x y z
N MET A 1 -18.25 23.70 -22.47
CA MET A 1 -18.30 22.29 -22.02
C MET A 1 -19.23 22.23 -20.82
N LYS A 2 -20.25 21.37 -20.81
CA LYS A 2 -21.06 21.12 -19.60
C LYS A 2 -20.52 19.85 -18.95
N ILE A 3 -20.11 19.96 -17.69
CA ILE A 3 -19.64 18.81 -16.91
C ILE A 3 -20.86 18.19 -16.24
N ASP A 4 -21.06 16.89 -16.41
CA ASP A 4 -22.01 16.16 -15.58
C ASP A 4 -21.41 15.95 -14.20
N VAL A 5 -21.88 16.75 -13.24
CA VAL A 5 -21.41 16.71 -11.85
C VAL A 5 -21.74 15.36 -11.19
N SER A 6 -22.77 14.65 -11.69
CA SER A 6 -23.13 13.32 -11.18
C SER A 6 -22.08 12.29 -11.57
N GLU A 7 -21.62 12.32 -12.83
CA GLU A 7 -20.55 11.45 -13.31
C GLU A 7 -19.25 11.71 -12.54
N VAL A 8 -18.88 12.98 -12.33
CA VAL A 8 -17.70 13.35 -11.53
C VAL A 8 -17.77 12.80 -10.11
N ARG A 9 -18.95 12.85 -9.47
CA ARG A 9 -19.15 12.30 -8.13
C ARG A 9 -18.95 10.78 -8.09
N VAL A 10 -19.54 10.06 -9.04
CA VAL A 10 -19.40 8.60 -9.14
C VAL A 10 -17.94 8.21 -9.34
N GLN A 11 -17.22 8.89 -10.23
CA GLN A 11 -15.80 8.62 -10.45
C GLN A 11 -14.95 8.89 -9.22
N LYS A 12 -15.27 9.94 -8.44
CA LYS A 12 -14.61 10.21 -7.15
C LYS A 12 -14.83 9.08 -6.15
N GLU A 13 -16.04 8.56 -6.03
CA GLU A 13 -16.36 7.44 -5.13
C GLU A 13 -15.59 6.17 -5.53
N LEU A 14 -15.54 5.84 -6.82
CA LEU A 14 -14.77 4.70 -7.35
C LEU A 14 -13.26 4.85 -7.11
N LEU A 15 -12.73 6.07 -7.25
CA LEU A 15 -11.33 6.37 -6.96
C LEU A 15 -11.02 6.16 -5.48
N VAL A 16 -11.85 6.65 -4.57
CA VAL A 16 -11.69 6.45 -3.11
C VAL A 16 -11.70 4.96 -2.76
N ILE A 17 -12.61 4.18 -3.34
CA ILE A 17 -12.66 2.72 -3.15
C ILE A 17 -11.36 2.07 -3.62
N SER A 18 -10.87 2.45 -4.80
CA SER A 18 -9.63 1.92 -5.37
C SER A 18 -8.41 2.25 -4.50
N VAL A 19 -8.33 3.48 -4.01
CA VAL A 19 -7.29 3.94 -3.09
C VAL A 19 -7.30 3.11 -1.80
N ASN A 20 -8.48 2.91 -1.20
CA ASN A 20 -8.61 2.11 0.02
C ASN A 20 -8.20 0.65 -0.19
N SER A 21 -8.60 0.04 -1.30
CA SER A 21 -8.21 -1.33 -1.64
C SER A 21 -6.69 -1.47 -1.79
N ILE A 22 -6.04 -0.51 -2.46
CA ILE A 22 -4.58 -0.49 -2.60
C ILE A 22 -3.90 -0.33 -1.24
N LYS A 23 -4.38 0.57 -0.38
CA LYS A 23 -3.85 0.75 0.98
C LYS A 23 -3.92 -0.56 1.78
N GLU A 24 -5.05 -1.26 1.72
CA GLU A 24 -5.25 -2.54 2.40
C GLU A 24 -4.30 -3.62 1.88
N GLN A 25 -4.20 -3.79 0.55
CA GLN A 25 -3.30 -4.77 -0.07
C GLN A 25 -1.83 -4.51 0.26
N LEU A 26 -1.41 -3.24 0.30
CA LEU A 26 -0.06 -2.85 0.71
C LEU A 26 0.20 -3.18 2.19
N SER A 27 -0.77 -2.92 3.06
CA SER A 27 -0.69 -3.25 4.49
C SER A 27 -0.54 -4.76 4.72
N VAL A 28 -1.38 -5.57 4.05
CA VAL A 28 -1.32 -7.05 4.13
C VAL A 28 0.02 -7.56 3.61
N SER A 29 0.49 -7.05 2.46
CA SER A 29 1.78 -7.43 1.89
C SER A 29 2.94 -7.12 2.83
N ARG A 30 2.89 -5.97 3.52
CA ARG A 30 3.90 -5.59 4.53
C ARG A 30 3.86 -6.52 5.73
N SER A 31 2.67 -6.89 6.23
CA SER A 31 2.54 -7.85 7.34
C SER A 31 3.18 -9.18 7.00
N ARG A 32 2.85 -9.73 5.81
CA ARG A 32 3.42 -10.99 5.33
C ARG A 32 4.94 -10.94 5.18
N LEU A 33 5.48 -9.83 4.66
CA LEU A 33 6.94 -9.66 4.60
C LEU A 33 7.56 -9.58 5.99
N SER A 34 6.91 -8.90 6.94
CA SER A 34 7.37 -8.80 8.33
C SER A 34 7.41 -10.18 9.01
N GLU A 35 6.37 -11.00 8.80
CA GLU A 35 6.31 -12.39 9.26
C GLU A 35 7.48 -13.20 8.70
N VAL A 36 7.70 -13.16 7.39
CA VAL A 36 8.79 -13.89 6.72
C VAL A 36 10.15 -13.50 7.29
N VAL A 37 10.42 -12.21 7.50
CA VAL A 37 11.71 -11.76 8.04
C VAL A 37 11.87 -12.02 9.53
N SER A 38 10.76 -12.11 10.28
CA SER A 38 10.77 -12.47 11.71
C SER A 38 11.22 -13.92 11.96
N THR A 39 11.15 -14.79 10.95
CA THR A 39 11.62 -16.17 11.05
C THR A 39 13.16 -16.27 11.03
N ASP A 40 13.67 -17.40 11.54
CA ASP A 40 15.09 -17.76 11.45
C ASP A 40 15.48 -18.33 10.08
N SER A 41 14.53 -18.50 9.17
CA SER A 41 14.76 -19.03 7.82
C SER A 41 15.51 -18.04 6.93
N LEU A 42 15.41 -16.74 7.22
CA LEU A 42 16.16 -15.67 6.55
C LEU A 42 17.32 -15.21 7.43
N LYS A 43 18.52 -15.11 6.86
CA LYS A 43 19.75 -14.73 7.57
C LYS A 43 20.66 -13.86 6.69
N GLY A 44 21.56 -13.12 7.33
CA GLY A 44 22.59 -12.32 6.68
C GLY A 44 22.05 -11.13 5.87
N ALA A 45 22.85 -10.64 4.92
CA ALA A 45 22.59 -9.40 4.19
C ALA A 45 21.22 -9.35 3.48
N VAL A 46 20.68 -10.50 3.05
CA VAL A 46 19.35 -10.57 2.42
C VAL A 46 18.25 -10.23 3.43
N LYS A 47 18.34 -10.75 4.66
CA LYS A 47 17.41 -10.41 5.75
C LYS A 47 17.47 -8.93 6.06
N ASP A 48 18.67 -8.38 6.19
CA ASP A 48 18.88 -6.97 6.53
C ASP A 48 18.32 -6.03 5.46
N ALA A 49 18.53 -6.36 4.17
CA ALA A 49 17.99 -5.60 3.06
C ALA A 49 16.45 -5.60 3.02
N ILE A 50 15.81 -6.75 3.27
CA ILE A 50 14.35 -6.85 3.31
C ILE A 50 13.82 -6.10 4.55
N ASN A 51 14.45 -6.26 5.71
CA ASN A 51 14.10 -5.53 6.93
C ASN A 51 14.14 -4.01 6.71
N GLN A 52 15.22 -3.49 6.11
CA GLN A 52 15.30 -2.07 5.79
C GLN A 52 14.16 -1.61 4.89
N LYS A 53 13.81 -2.41 3.86
CA LYS A 53 12.68 -2.08 2.97
C LYS A 53 11.33 -2.11 3.69
N VAL A 54 11.08 -3.09 4.56
CA VAL A 54 9.81 -3.21 5.32
C VAL A 54 9.67 -2.12 6.39
N THR A 55 10.76 -1.78 7.07
CA THR A 55 10.79 -0.76 8.12
C THR A 55 10.70 0.65 7.53
N ASN A 56 11.44 0.93 6.47
CA ASN A 56 11.45 2.25 5.82
C ASN A 56 10.35 2.41 4.77
N TYR A 57 9.45 1.42 4.63
CA TYR A 57 8.34 1.52 3.68
C TYR A 57 7.37 2.63 4.12
N GLN A 58 7.37 3.72 3.36
CA GLN A 58 6.30 4.71 3.40
C GLN A 58 5.30 4.36 2.29
N ILE A 59 4.02 4.24 2.64
CA ILE A 59 2.96 4.20 1.63
C ILE A 59 3.04 5.54 0.90
N PRO A 60 3.36 5.58 -0.41
CA PRO A 60 3.41 6.83 -1.16
C PRO A 60 2.07 7.54 -1.00
N LEU A 61 2.09 8.87 -0.84
CA LEU A 61 0.94 9.73 -0.53
C LEU A 61 -0.34 9.38 -1.33
N VAL A 62 -1.12 8.42 -0.83
CA VAL A 62 -2.52 8.17 -1.21
C VAL A 62 -3.48 8.88 -0.24
N ASP A 63 -2.94 9.78 0.60
CA ASP A 63 -3.69 10.51 1.61
C ASP A 63 -4.37 11.78 1.07
N ASN A 64 -4.00 12.22 -0.15
CA ASN A 64 -4.53 13.42 -0.79
C ASN A 64 -5.47 13.14 -1.98
N TYR A 65 -6.02 11.93 -2.09
CA TYR A 65 -7.00 11.55 -3.12
C TYR A 65 -8.41 11.41 -2.54
#